data_AF-A0A3A5W3R4-F1
#
_entry.id   AF-A0A3A5W3R4-F1
#
_cell.length_a   1.000
_cell.length_b   1.000
_cell.length_c   1.000
_cell.angle_alpha   90.00
_cell.angle_beta   90.00
_cell.angle_gamma   90.00
#
_symmetry.space_group_name_H-M   'P 1'
#
loop_
_entity.id
_entity.type
_entity.pdbx_description
1 polymer ?
#
loop_
_entity_poly.entity_id
_entity_poly.type
_entity_poly.pdbx_seq_one_letter_code
_entity_poly.pdbx_strand_id
1 'polypeptide(L)'
;MLVLDNFLLFIFGALIGHIVPRFPVLLLSRGRGFNVHFPPHPEPVPLGPHLNQRILHLRAFYWLSLVVVIVPLAVGLASVRWGNAAFGFGLWLAGGWLVINRLQSFIGGPKPPWTLDMAVQLQTVMNHSSSDAACCSWPVPIWGITEVRCSNCGARLLKIARPDLGRKRTDGRIMGLLRLLISDGYPLVSSEEE
;
A
#
# COMPACT_ATOMS: atom_id res chain seq x y z
N MET A 1 -36.60 -10.77 -11.48
CA MET A 1 -35.56 -10.57 -12.51
C MET A 1 -34.97 -9.17 -12.38
N LEU A 2 -35.75 -8.10 -12.57
CA LEU A 2 -35.34 -6.69 -12.44
C LEU A 2 -34.56 -6.29 -11.17
N VAL A 3 -34.94 -6.84 -9.99
CA VAL A 3 -34.22 -6.59 -8.73
C VAL A 3 -32.85 -7.24 -8.71
N LEU A 4 -32.74 -8.48 -9.20
CA LEU A 4 -31.46 -9.19 -9.28
C LEU A 4 -30.52 -8.49 -10.26
N ASP A 5 -31.04 -8.06 -11.41
CA ASP A 5 -30.25 -7.37 -12.44
C ASP A 5 -29.69 -6.04 -11.91
N ASN A 6 -30.52 -5.24 -11.23
CA ASN A 6 -30.06 -4.01 -10.58
C ASN A 6 -29.04 -4.28 -9.47
N PHE A 7 -29.23 -5.33 -8.68
CA PHE A 7 -28.28 -5.72 -7.66
C PHE A 7 -26.92 -6.11 -8.27
N LEU A 8 -26.91 -6.90 -9.33
CA LEU A 8 -25.68 -7.30 -10.03
C LEU A 8 -24.96 -6.09 -10.65
N LEU A 9 -25.70 -5.17 -11.26
CA LEU A 9 -25.15 -3.94 -11.81
C LEU A 9 -24.57 -3.04 -10.73
N PHE A 10 -25.23 -2.94 -9.58
CA PHE A 10 -24.72 -2.23 -8.41
C PHE A 10 -23.38 -2.82 -7.94
N ILE A 11 -23.32 -4.14 -7.73
CA ILE A 11 -22.10 -4.82 -7.30
C ILE A 11 -20.98 -4.63 -8.34
N PHE A 12 -21.30 -4.74 -9.62
CA PHE A 12 -20.33 -4.53 -10.69
C PHE A 12 -19.77 -3.09 -10.69
N GLY A 13 -20.64 -2.10 -10.53
CA GLY A 13 -20.22 -0.70 -10.36
C GLY A 13 -19.36 -0.51 -9.11
N ALA A 14 -19.73 -1.11 -7.99
CA ALA A 14 -18.96 -1.04 -6.74
C ALA A 14 -17.57 -1.69 -6.88
N LEU A 15 -17.47 -2.84 -7.55
CA LEU A 15 -16.19 -3.50 -7.81
C LEU A 15 -15.26 -2.62 -8.66
N ILE A 16 -15.79 -2.01 -9.73
CA ILE A 16 -15.01 -1.07 -10.56
C ILE A 16 -14.57 0.14 -9.74
N GLY A 17 -15.50 0.77 -9.02
CA GLY A 17 -15.21 1.93 -8.16
C GLY A 17 -14.22 1.63 -7.04
N HIS A 18 -14.14 0.37 -6.60
CA HIS A 18 -13.18 -0.09 -5.60
C HIS A 18 -11.81 -0.42 -6.21
N ILE A 19 -11.75 -1.13 -7.35
CA ILE A 19 -10.50 -1.67 -7.91
C ILE A 19 -9.76 -0.61 -8.73
N VAL A 20 -10.45 0.14 -9.60
CA VAL A 20 -9.81 1.06 -10.56
C VAL A 20 -8.94 2.12 -9.87
N PRO A 21 -9.38 2.81 -8.80
CA PRO A 21 -8.53 3.78 -8.13
C PRO A 21 -7.26 3.19 -7.51
N ARG A 22 -7.29 1.91 -7.14
CA ARG A 22 -6.15 1.20 -6.54
C ARG A 22 -5.19 0.63 -7.59
N PHE A 23 -5.52 0.74 -8.87
CA PHE A 23 -4.71 0.24 -9.98
C PHE A 23 -3.23 0.64 -9.93
N PRO A 24 -2.85 1.90 -9.60
CA PRO A 24 -1.44 2.28 -9.51
C PRO A 24 -0.65 1.40 -8.54
N VAL A 25 -1.22 1.17 -7.34
CA VAL A 25 -0.58 0.35 -6.31
C VAL A 25 -0.66 -1.14 -6.67
N LEU A 26 -1.76 -1.60 -7.26
CA LEU A 26 -1.98 -3.03 -7.57
C LEU A 26 -1.07 -3.55 -8.69
N LEU A 27 -0.89 -2.79 -9.77
CA LEU A 27 -0.18 -3.28 -10.96
C LEU A 27 1.20 -2.66 -11.13
N LEU A 28 1.34 -1.33 -11.00
CA LEU A 28 2.62 -0.67 -11.28
C LEU A 28 3.70 -1.12 -10.28
N SER A 29 3.31 -1.31 -9.02
CA SER A 29 4.24 -1.79 -8.00
C SER A 29 4.73 -3.24 -8.23
N ARG A 30 4.03 -4.03 -9.04
CA ARG A 30 4.31 -5.46 -9.24
C ARG A 30 4.95 -5.79 -10.58
N GLY A 31 5.28 -4.77 -11.37
CA GLY A 31 6.07 -4.92 -12.60
C GLY A 31 7.45 -5.53 -12.32
N ARG A 32 7.99 -6.30 -13.30
CA ARG A 32 9.31 -6.95 -13.17
C ARG A 32 10.42 -5.93 -12.87
N GLY A 33 10.41 -4.79 -13.56
CA GLY A 33 11.41 -3.73 -13.38
C GLY A 33 11.39 -3.08 -11.99
N PHE A 34 10.25 -3.15 -11.28
CA PHE A 34 10.11 -2.52 -9.97
C PHE A 34 10.72 -3.38 -8.84
N ASN A 35 10.87 -4.70 -9.05
CA ASN A 35 11.27 -5.67 -8.01
C ASN A 35 12.71 -6.20 -8.15
N VAL A 36 13.52 -5.65 -9.06
CA VAL A 36 14.88 -6.15 -9.35
C VAL A 36 15.78 -6.18 -8.10
N HIS A 37 15.67 -5.19 -7.24
CA HIS A 37 16.54 -5.00 -6.07
C HIS A 37 15.95 -5.58 -4.77
N PHE A 38 14.79 -6.24 -4.83
CA PHE A 38 14.07 -6.68 -3.64
C PHE A 38 13.95 -8.20 -3.60
N PRO A 39 14.31 -8.84 -2.48
CA PRO A 39 14.07 -10.26 -2.31
C PRO A 39 12.55 -10.54 -2.30
N PRO A 40 12.11 -11.75 -2.67
CA PRO A 40 10.70 -12.11 -2.59
C PRO A 40 10.17 -12.04 -1.16
N HIS A 41 8.88 -11.73 -0.99
CA HIS A 41 8.24 -11.84 0.33
C HIS A 41 8.10 -13.33 0.70
N PRO A 42 8.40 -13.76 1.95
CA PRO A 42 8.47 -12.96 3.19
C PRO A 42 9.86 -12.44 3.61
N GLU A 43 10.92 -12.72 2.85
CA GLU A 43 12.31 -12.44 3.23
C GLU A 43 12.53 -11.00 3.70
N PRO A 44 13.46 -10.78 4.66
CA PRO A 44 13.81 -9.46 5.14
C PRO A 44 14.41 -8.63 4.01
N VAL A 45 14.19 -7.31 4.05
CA VAL A 45 14.66 -6.40 2.99
C VAL A 45 15.88 -5.65 3.51
N PRO A 46 17.05 -5.71 2.86
CA PRO A 46 18.19 -4.89 3.28
C PRO A 46 17.84 -3.40 3.17
N LEU A 47 18.23 -2.62 4.18
CA LEU A 47 18.07 -1.17 4.10
C LEU A 47 19.02 -0.62 3.04
N GLY A 48 18.53 0.32 2.25
CA GLY A 48 19.30 0.92 1.16
C GLY A 48 18.52 2.03 0.46
N PRO A 49 19.18 2.81 -0.41
CA PRO A 49 18.55 3.92 -1.12
C PRO A 49 17.36 3.48 -1.98
N HIS A 50 17.42 2.28 -2.57
CA HIS A 50 16.32 1.71 -3.34
C HIS A 50 15.06 1.45 -2.49
N LEU A 51 15.21 1.10 -1.21
CA LEU A 51 14.09 0.92 -0.30
C LEU A 51 13.39 2.26 -0.01
N ASN A 52 14.16 3.31 0.28
CA ASN A 52 13.59 4.65 0.49
C ASN A 52 12.88 5.15 -0.75
N GLN A 53 13.49 4.99 -1.93
CA GLN A 53 12.86 5.29 -3.21
C GLN A 53 11.54 4.51 -3.39
N ARG A 54 11.52 3.23 -3.02
CA ARG A 54 10.34 2.37 -3.11
C ARG A 54 9.19 2.85 -2.23
N ILE A 55 9.48 3.24 -0.99
CA ILE A 55 8.48 3.77 -0.06
C ILE A 55 7.87 5.06 -0.60
N LEU A 56 8.72 5.98 -1.12
CA LEU A 56 8.25 7.23 -1.69
C LEU A 56 7.40 7.04 -2.95
N HIS A 57 7.74 6.08 -3.81
CA HIS A 57 6.91 5.74 -4.98
C HIS A 57 5.57 5.13 -4.57
N LEU A 58 5.56 4.20 -3.62
CA LEU A 58 4.31 3.60 -3.14
C LEU A 58 3.42 4.63 -2.45
N ARG A 59 4.02 5.56 -1.70
CA ARG A 59 3.32 6.74 -1.18
C ARG A 59 2.70 7.56 -2.32
N ALA A 60 3.46 7.87 -3.36
CA ALA A 60 2.94 8.62 -4.50
C ALA A 60 1.76 7.89 -5.17
N PHE A 61 1.86 6.58 -5.39
CA PHE A 61 0.77 5.77 -5.95
C PHE A 61 -0.46 5.70 -5.05
N TYR A 62 -0.27 5.65 -3.74
CA TYR A 62 -1.35 5.68 -2.77
C TYR A 62 -2.16 6.98 -2.87
N TRP A 63 -1.50 8.12 -3.06
CA TRP A 63 -2.16 9.42 -3.23
C TRP A 63 -2.69 9.63 -4.64
N LEU A 64 -2.05 9.06 -5.66
CA LEU A 64 -2.53 9.08 -7.04
C LEU A 64 -3.92 8.42 -7.17
N SER A 65 -4.30 7.53 -6.25
CA SER A 65 -5.66 6.96 -6.24
C SER A 65 -6.76 8.01 -6.13
N LEU A 66 -6.49 9.16 -5.46
CA LEU A 66 -7.44 10.28 -5.37
C LEU A 66 -7.64 11.00 -6.71
N VAL A 67 -6.65 10.95 -7.60
CA VAL A 67 -6.79 11.48 -8.96
C VAL A 67 -7.54 10.46 -9.81
N VAL A 68 -7.16 9.19 -9.73
CA VAL A 68 -7.77 8.12 -10.53
C VAL A 68 -9.24 7.90 -10.18
N VAL A 69 -9.64 8.09 -8.92
CA VAL A 69 -11.05 7.94 -8.48
C VAL A 69 -11.99 8.99 -9.07
N ILE A 70 -11.48 10.11 -9.59
CA ILE A 70 -12.30 11.11 -10.29
C ILE A 70 -13.02 10.45 -11.49
N VAL A 71 -12.37 9.52 -12.19
CA VAL A 71 -12.94 8.82 -13.34
C VAL A 71 -14.18 7.99 -12.96
N PRO A 72 -14.13 7.03 -12.03
CA PRO A 72 -15.32 6.28 -11.63
C PRO A 72 -16.38 7.17 -10.96
N LEU A 73 -16.02 8.25 -10.27
CA LEU A 73 -17.00 9.20 -9.73
C LEU A 73 -17.75 9.95 -10.82
N ALA A 74 -17.04 10.46 -11.83
CA ALA A 74 -17.63 11.17 -12.97
C ALA A 74 -18.51 10.23 -13.82
N VAL A 75 -18.02 9.02 -14.12
CA VAL A 75 -18.80 7.99 -14.82
C VAL A 75 -20.00 7.55 -13.98
N GLY A 76 -19.83 7.41 -12.67
CA GLY A 76 -20.92 7.08 -11.75
C GLY A 76 -22.03 8.13 -11.78
N LEU A 77 -21.68 9.41 -11.70
CA LEU A 77 -22.63 10.52 -11.79
C LEU A 77 -23.34 10.56 -13.15
N ALA A 78 -22.59 10.38 -14.23
CA ALA A 78 -23.16 10.32 -15.58
C ALA A 78 -24.12 9.13 -15.74
N SER A 79 -23.77 7.97 -15.20
CA SER A 79 -24.63 6.78 -15.24
C SER A 79 -25.90 6.95 -14.42
N VAL A 80 -25.85 7.64 -13.28
CA VAL A 80 -27.07 7.97 -12.51
C VAL A 80 -27.98 8.89 -13.31
N ARG A 81 -27.40 9.86 -14.04
CA ARG A 81 -28.18 10.91 -14.72
C ARG A 81 -28.76 10.47 -16.07
N TRP A 82 -28.05 9.64 -16.82
CA TRP A 82 -28.39 9.27 -18.20
C TRP A 82 -28.37 7.76 -18.48
N GLY A 83 -27.85 6.95 -17.57
CA GLY A 83 -27.65 5.52 -17.78
C GLY A 83 -28.38 4.66 -16.75
N ASN A 84 -27.71 3.62 -16.27
CA ASN A 84 -28.25 2.77 -15.22
C ASN A 84 -27.91 3.35 -13.84
N ALA A 85 -28.95 3.68 -13.07
CA ALA A 85 -28.79 4.25 -11.74
C ALA A 85 -28.08 3.30 -10.77
N ALA A 86 -28.43 2.01 -10.76
CA ALA A 86 -27.83 1.04 -9.84
C ALA A 86 -26.31 0.89 -10.05
N PHE A 87 -25.88 0.77 -11.31
CA PHE A 87 -24.47 0.77 -11.67
C PHE A 87 -23.75 2.06 -11.23
N GLY A 88 -24.35 3.21 -11.54
CA GLY A 88 -23.80 4.52 -11.19
C GLY A 88 -23.64 4.73 -9.69
N PHE A 89 -24.64 4.32 -8.90
CA PHE A 89 -24.57 4.34 -7.44
C PHE A 89 -23.46 3.44 -6.88
N GLY A 90 -23.25 2.24 -7.47
CA GLY A 90 -22.16 1.36 -7.09
C GLY A 90 -20.79 2.03 -7.23
N LEU A 91 -20.54 2.65 -8.39
CA LEU A 91 -19.32 3.42 -8.65
C LEU A 91 -19.14 4.57 -7.65
N TRP A 92 -20.21 5.33 -7.42
CA TRP A 92 -20.18 6.52 -6.59
C TRP A 92 -19.93 6.19 -5.11
N LEU A 93 -20.59 5.15 -4.59
CA LEU A 93 -20.41 4.71 -3.21
C LEU A 93 -19.00 4.15 -2.97
N ALA A 94 -18.52 3.25 -3.83
CA ALA A 94 -17.19 2.66 -3.65
C ALA A 94 -16.06 3.68 -3.84
N GLY A 95 -16.18 4.55 -4.85
CA GLY A 95 -15.23 5.63 -5.10
C GLY A 95 -15.25 6.69 -3.99
N GLY A 96 -16.44 7.12 -3.58
CA GLY A 96 -16.63 8.08 -2.50
C GLY A 96 -16.07 7.56 -1.17
N TRP A 97 -16.30 6.28 -0.86
CA TRP A 97 -15.71 5.64 0.31
C TRP A 97 -14.18 5.67 0.30
N LEU A 98 -13.54 5.45 -0.86
CA LEU A 98 -12.09 5.59 -0.99
C LEU A 98 -11.63 7.02 -0.70
N VAL A 99 -12.31 8.03 -1.27
CA VAL A 99 -11.96 9.45 -1.04
C VAL A 99 -12.03 9.78 0.45
N ILE A 100 -13.11 9.41 1.12
CA ILE A 100 -13.30 9.65 2.56
C ILE A 100 -12.17 9.01 3.36
N ASN A 101 -11.89 7.70 3.15
CA ASN A 101 -10.85 6.99 3.88
C ASN A 101 -9.45 7.61 3.70
N ARG A 102 -9.15 8.11 2.50
CA ARG A 102 -7.87 8.77 2.22
C ARG A 102 -7.77 10.13 2.91
N LEU A 103 -8.83 10.93 2.82
CA LEU A 103 -8.85 12.28 3.38
C LEU A 103 -8.92 12.30 4.92
N GLN A 104 -9.43 11.24 5.55
CA GLN A 104 -9.41 11.10 7.01
C GLN A 104 -8.01 11.26 7.61
N SER A 105 -6.95 10.87 6.89
CA SER A 105 -5.57 11.04 7.35
C SER A 105 -5.15 12.50 7.60
N PHE A 106 -5.86 13.49 7.02
CA PHE A 106 -5.61 14.90 7.27
C PHE A 106 -6.29 15.44 8.54
N ILE A 107 -7.29 14.72 9.07
CA ILE A 107 -8.08 15.12 10.24
C ILE A 107 -7.84 14.20 11.45
N GLY A 108 -6.68 13.54 11.49
CA GLY A 108 -6.28 12.66 12.61
C GLY A 108 -6.73 11.20 12.46
N GLY A 109 -7.21 10.80 11.29
CA GLY A 109 -7.43 9.39 10.97
C GLY A 109 -6.14 8.57 10.83
N PRO A 110 -6.24 7.28 10.47
CA PRO A 110 -5.08 6.41 10.32
C PRO A 110 -4.09 6.95 9.27
N LYS A 111 -2.80 6.93 9.61
CA LYS A 111 -1.73 7.36 8.70
C LYS A 111 -1.63 6.39 7.52
N PRO A 112 -1.30 6.87 6.30
CA PRO A 112 -1.13 5.98 5.16
C PRO A 112 0.00 4.97 5.40
N PRO A 113 -0.04 3.79 4.76
CA PRO A 113 0.92 2.71 5.02
C PRO A 113 2.36 3.07 4.64
N TRP A 114 2.55 3.97 3.67
CA TRP A 114 3.87 4.49 3.27
C TRP A 114 3.94 5.99 3.54
N THR A 115 4.80 6.41 4.47
CA THR A 115 4.99 7.82 4.87
C THR A 115 6.40 8.32 4.55
N LEU A 116 6.57 9.64 4.52
CA LEU A 116 7.90 10.27 4.39
C LEU A 116 8.69 10.07 5.68
N ASP A 117 8.02 10.21 6.83
CA ASP A 117 8.58 9.96 8.15
C ASP A 117 9.21 8.57 8.25
N MET A 118 8.53 7.53 7.74
CA MET A 118 9.09 6.18 7.65
C MET A 118 10.37 6.12 6.82
N ALA A 119 10.43 6.77 5.65
CA ALA A 119 11.64 6.81 4.84
C ALA A 119 12.79 7.56 5.54
N VAL A 120 12.46 8.65 6.26
CA VAL A 120 13.44 9.40 7.06
C VAL A 120 13.97 8.53 8.20
N GLN A 121 13.10 7.84 8.95
CA GLN A 121 13.52 6.94 10.03
C GLN A 121 14.45 5.82 9.54
N LEU A 122 14.15 5.22 8.39
CA LEU A 122 15.02 4.20 7.79
C LEU A 122 16.37 4.80 7.34
N GLN A 123 16.37 6.01 6.78
CA GLN A 123 17.61 6.71 6.44
C GLN A 123 18.43 7.03 7.69
N THR A 124 17.80 7.43 8.80
CA THR A 124 18.48 7.66 10.08
C THR A 124 19.14 6.37 10.57
N VAL A 125 18.46 5.23 10.50
CA VAL A 125 19.05 3.92 10.86
C VAL A 125 20.27 3.59 9.98
N MET A 126 20.19 3.86 8.68
CA MET A 126 21.33 3.67 7.77
C MET A 126 22.51 4.58 8.14
N ASN A 127 22.25 5.86 8.39
CA ASN A 127 23.27 6.83 8.77
C ASN A 127 23.95 6.45 10.11
N HIS A 128 23.16 6.04 11.11
CA HIS A 128 23.68 5.54 12.38
C HIS A 128 24.54 4.29 12.18
N SER A 129 24.11 3.36 11.34
CA SER A 129 24.86 2.14 11.03
C SER A 129 26.20 2.43 10.34
N SER A 130 26.33 3.54 9.61
CA SER A 130 27.59 3.94 8.98
C SER A 130 28.46 4.86 9.85
N SER A 131 28.03 5.17 11.08
CA SER A 131 28.72 6.07 12.01
C SER A 131 29.45 5.30 13.11
N ASP A 132 30.23 6.01 13.92
CA ASP A 132 30.88 5.45 15.12
C ASP A 132 29.87 4.95 16.17
N ALA A 133 28.60 5.38 16.08
CA ALA A 133 27.49 4.90 16.91
C ALA A 133 26.85 3.59 16.38
N ALA A 134 27.52 2.88 15.49
CA ALA A 134 27.05 1.61 14.95
C ALA A 134 26.91 0.53 16.04
N CYS A 135 25.95 -0.38 15.85
CA CYS A 135 25.68 -1.47 16.79
C CYS A 135 26.78 -2.56 16.85
N CYS A 136 27.62 -2.67 15.82
CA CYS A 136 28.74 -3.62 15.74
C CYS A 136 29.72 -3.20 14.63
N SER A 137 30.86 -3.87 14.51
CA SER A 137 31.91 -3.56 13.51
C SER A 137 31.45 -3.69 12.04
N TRP A 138 30.47 -4.54 11.76
CA TRP A 138 29.92 -4.77 10.42
C TRP A 138 28.39 -4.75 10.44
N PRO A 139 27.79 -3.56 10.58
CA PRO A 139 26.35 -3.42 10.74
C PRO A 139 25.66 -3.59 9.39
N VAL A 140 24.76 -4.57 9.31
CA VAL A 140 23.96 -4.85 8.10
C VAL A 140 22.48 -4.75 8.49
N PRO A 141 21.88 -3.56 8.40
CA PRO A 141 20.49 -3.35 8.77
C PRO A 141 19.53 -4.00 7.75
N ILE A 142 18.60 -4.82 8.27
CA ILE A 142 17.57 -5.51 7.48
C ILE A 142 16.18 -5.25 8.08
N TRP A 143 15.19 -5.01 7.22
CA TRP A 143 13.81 -4.81 7.61
C TRP A 143 13.01 -6.12 7.56
N GLY A 144 12.71 -6.65 8.73
CA GLY A 144 11.84 -7.80 8.95
C GLY A 144 10.36 -7.47 8.73
N ILE A 145 9.48 -8.26 9.36
CA ILE A 145 8.02 -8.04 9.27
C ILE A 145 7.57 -6.98 10.27
N THR A 146 8.10 -7.01 11.49
CA THR A 146 7.67 -6.17 12.62
C THR A 146 8.71 -5.13 13.04
N GLU A 147 9.97 -5.32 12.66
CA GLU A 147 11.09 -4.50 13.11
C GLU A 147 12.26 -4.48 12.10
N VAL A 148 13.13 -3.48 12.26
CA VAL A 148 14.45 -3.40 11.63
C VAL A 148 15.49 -3.89 12.63
N ARG A 149 16.33 -4.82 12.20
CA ARG A 149 17.40 -5.42 13.01
C ARG A 149 18.70 -5.51 12.22
N CYS A 150 19.82 -5.59 12.92
CA CYS A 150 21.10 -5.92 12.30
C CYS A 150 21.16 -7.43 12.04
N SER A 151 21.52 -7.86 10.81
CA SER A 151 21.67 -9.29 10.52
C SER A 151 22.90 -9.92 11.15
N ASN A 152 23.91 -9.11 11.52
CA ASN A 152 25.18 -9.60 12.05
C ASN A 152 25.16 -9.78 13.57
N CYS A 153 24.73 -8.75 14.32
CA CYS A 153 24.69 -8.80 15.79
C CYS A 153 23.28 -9.02 16.37
N GLY A 154 22.23 -9.02 15.53
CA GLY A 154 20.84 -9.21 15.98
C GLY A 154 20.23 -8.02 16.72
N ALA A 155 20.97 -6.92 16.92
CA ALA A 155 20.47 -5.75 17.62
C ALA A 155 19.23 -5.15 16.92
N ARG A 156 18.20 -4.84 17.70
CA ARG A 156 17.00 -4.13 17.25
C ARG A 156 17.36 -2.66 17.02
N LEU A 157 17.13 -2.17 15.80
CA LEU A 157 17.46 -0.80 15.39
C LEU A 157 16.23 0.10 15.34
N LEU A 158 15.08 -0.43 14.93
CA LEU A 158 13.83 0.33 14.84
C LEU A 158 12.61 -0.60 14.94
N LYS A 159 11.67 -0.29 15.84
CA LYS A 159 10.41 -1.04 16.02
C LYS A 159 9.33 -0.47 15.07
N ILE A 160 9.40 -0.85 13.79
CA ILE A 160 8.41 -0.45 12.77
C ILE A 160 8.00 -1.64 11.90
N ALA A 161 6.68 -1.88 11.83
CA ALA A 161 6.13 -2.92 10.98
C ALA A 161 6.28 -2.56 9.50
N ARG A 162 6.62 -3.56 8.69
CA ARG A 162 6.88 -3.38 7.26
C ARG A 162 5.54 -3.41 6.49
N PRO A 163 5.15 -2.32 5.82
CA PRO A 163 3.97 -2.32 4.95
C PRO A 163 4.21 -3.24 3.74
N ASP A 164 3.17 -3.51 2.94
CA ASP A 164 3.40 -4.23 1.68
C ASP A 164 4.35 -3.38 0.83
N LEU A 165 5.39 -3.99 0.28
CA LEU A 165 6.31 -3.27 -0.60
C LEU A 165 6.02 -3.59 -2.06
N GLY A 166 4.89 -4.23 -2.41
CA GLY A 166 4.57 -4.65 -3.79
C GLY A 166 5.54 -5.71 -4.33
N ARG A 167 6.17 -6.47 -3.42
CA ARG A 167 7.16 -7.50 -3.76
C ARG A 167 6.48 -8.74 -4.33
N LYS A 168 7.23 -9.51 -5.11
CA LYS A 168 6.76 -10.83 -5.56
C LYS A 168 6.51 -11.70 -4.33
N ARG A 169 5.32 -12.28 -4.23
CA ARG A 169 4.92 -13.19 -3.16
C ARG A 169 4.99 -14.64 -3.66
N THR A 170 5.25 -15.55 -2.74
CA THR A 170 5.19 -17.00 -2.93
C THR A 170 3.75 -17.50 -3.17
N ASP A 171 2.78 -16.82 -2.56
CA ASP A 171 1.36 -17.19 -2.50
C ASP A 171 0.59 -17.02 -3.84
N GLY A 172 1.30 -16.65 -4.92
CA GLY A 172 0.72 -16.40 -6.23
C GLY A 172 0.21 -14.97 -6.44
N ARG A 173 0.02 -14.59 -7.72
CA ARG A 173 -0.35 -13.22 -8.12
C ARG A 173 -1.75 -12.82 -7.67
N ILE A 174 -2.72 -13.74 -7.78
CA ILE A 174 -4.14 -13.48 -7.48
C ILE A 174 -4.33 -13.29 -5.98
N MET A 175 -3.84 -14.21 -5.16
CA MET A 175 -3.97 -14.11 -3.70
C MET A 175 -3.27 -12.86 -3.16
N GLY A 176 -2.10 -12.53 -3.71
CA GLY A 176 -1.42 -11.30 -3.36
C GLY A 176 -2.22 -10.04 -3.74
N LEU A 177 -2.95 -10.05 -4.85
CA LEU A 177 -3.79 -8.93 -5.29
C LEU A 177 -4.98 -8.75 -4.34
N LEU A 178 -5.67 -9.84 -4.01
CA LEU A 178 -6.80 -9.83 -3.09
C LEU A 178 -6.39 -9.33 -1.70
N ARG A 179 -5.26 -9.82 -1.18
CA ARG A 179 -4.71 -9.34 0.10
C ARG A 179 -4.44 -7.84 0.09
N LEU A 180 -3.89 -7.30 -1.00
CA LEU A 180 -3.63 -5.87 -1.13
C LEU A 180 -4.92 -5.05 -1.25
N LEU A 181 -5.97 -5.59 -1.89
CA LEU A 181 -7.28 -4.93 -1.94
C LEU A 181 -7.91 -4.83 -0.54
N ILE A 182 -7.76 -5.88 0.28
CA ILE A 182 -8.28 -5.92 1.64
C ILE A 182 -7.44 -5.07 2.59
N SER A 183 -6.11 -5.24 2.58
CA SER A 183 -5.21 -4.55 3.52
C SER A 183 -4.83 -3.15 3.06
N ASP A 184 -5.09 -2.79 1.81
CA ASP A 184 -4.77 -1.49 1.22
C ASP A 184 -3.28 -1.09 1.34
N GLY A 185 -2.40 -2.08 1.56
CA GLY A 185 -0.97 -1.90 1.78
C GLY A 185 -0.53 -1.81 3.25
N TYR A 186 -1.46 -1.76 4.20
CA TYR A 186 -1.15 -1.75 5.63
C TYR A 186 -0.44 -3.05 6.08
N PRO A 187 0.45 -2.96 7.07
CA PRO A 187 1.07 -4.13 7.66
C PRO A 187 0.01 -5.01 8.32
N LEU A 188 0.13 -6.33 8.15
CA LEU A 188 -0.82 -7.30 8.73
C LEU A 188 -0.59 -7.54 10.23
N VAL A 189 0.58 -7.18 10.72
CA VAL A 189 0.97 -7.29 12.14
C VAL A 189 1.33 -5.88 12.59
N SER A 190 0.61 -5.35 13.56
CA SER A 190 0.95 -4.08 14.19
C SER A 190 2.15 -4.30 15.10
N SER A 191 3.07 -3.34 15.13
CA SER A 191 4.20 -3.38 16.06
C SER A 191 3.80 -3.02 17.50
N GLU A 192 2.54 -2.70 17.77
CA GLU A 192 2.06 -2.23 19.08
C GLU A 192 1.61 -3.36 20.03
N GLU A 193 1.59 -4.62 19.59
CA GLU A 193 1.13 -5.77 20.41
C GLU A 193 2.24 -6.45 21.25
N GLU A 194 3.26 -5.70 21.68
CA GLU A 194 4.18 -6.10 22.77
C GLU A 194 4.57 -4.91 23.64
#